data_AF-A0A538ECB1-F1
#
_entry.id   AF-A0A538ECB1-F1
#
_cell.length_a   1.000
_cell.length_b   1.000
_cell.length_c   1.000
_cell.angle_alpha   90.00
_cell.angle_beta   90.00
_cell.angle_gamma   90.00
#
_symmetry.space_group_name_H-M   'P 1'
#
loop_
_entity.id
_entity.type
_entity.pdbx_description
1 polymer ?
#
loop_
_entity_poly.entity_id
_entity_poly.type
_entity_poly.pdbx_seq_one_letter_code
_entity_poly.pdbx_strand_id
1 'polypeptide(L)' 'MDLRFVSLPSEEEALDAYSQSVIAVAERLSPSVANVRLRRGGGSAVVITPDGFMLTSAHVVARTRGGRTSFVDGREL' A
#
# COMPACT_ATOMS: atom_id res chain seq x y z
N MET A 1 25.11 -29.21 -29.17
CA MET A 1 24.78 -28.64 -27.84
C MET A 1 24.74 -27.14 -28.04
N ASP A 2 23.54 -26.59 -28.16
CA ASP A 2 23.33 -25.20 -28.56
C ASP A 2 23.33 -24.33 -27.31
N LEU A 3 24.39 -23.54 -27.11
CA LEU A 3 24.52 -22.64 -25.97
C LEU A 3 23.78 -21.35 -26.31
N ARG A 4 22.55 -21.21 -25.81
CA ARG A 4 21.81 -19.94 -25.91
C ARG A 4 22.46 -18.91 -24.99
N PHE A 5 22.98 -17.84 -25.58
CA PHE A 5 23.38 -16.65 -24.85
C PHE A 5 22.12 -15.98 -24.29
N VAL A 6 22.00 -15.95 -22.95
CA VAL A 6 20.99 -15.14 -22.29
C VAL A 6 21.50 -13.70 -22.34
N SER A 7 20.87 -12.88 -23.18
CA SER A 7 21.08 -11.44 -23.14
C SER A 7 20.59 -10.93 -21.79
N LEU A 8 21.42 -10.16 -21.09
CA LEU A 8 20.94 -9.39 -19.96
C LEU A 8 19.97 -8.31 -20.50
N PRO A 9 18.88 -8.01 -19.78
CA PRO A 9 18.01 -6.92 -20.15
C PRO A 9 18.81 -5.61 -20.20
N SER A 10 18.44 -4.76 -21.15
CA SER A 10 18.85 -3.37 -21.16
C SER A 10 18.35 -2.65 -19.91
N GLU A 11 18.95 -1.50 -19.59
CA GLU A 11 18.51 -0.69 -18.46
C GLU A 11 17.05 -0.24 -18.59
N GLU A 12 16.60 0.07 -19.81
CA GLU A 12 15.20 0.43 -20.09
C GLU A 12 14.25 -0.73 -19.81
N GLU A 13 14.57 -1.94 -20.27
CA GLU A 13 13.79 -3.14 -19.98
C GLU A 13 13.75 -3.46 -18.48
N ALA A 14 14.86 -3.23 -17.77
CA ALA A 14 14.92 -3.43 -16.33
C ALA A 14 14.05 -2.40 -15.56
N LEU A 15 14.06 -1.14 -15.98
CA LEU A 15 13.25 -0.07 -15.39
C LEU A 15 11.75 -0.24 -15.70
N ASP A 16 11.40 -0.74 -16.89
CA ASP A 16 10.01 -1.09 -17.21
C ASP A 16 9.54 -2.27 -16.33
N ALA A 17 10.31 -3.34 -16.24
CA ALA A 17 9.99 -4.49 -15.38
C ALA A 17 9.85 -4.09 -13.89
N TYR A 18 10.70 -3.20 -13.40
CA TYR A 18 10.57 -2.61 -12.06
C TYR A 18 9.26 -1.82 -11.92
N SER A 19 8.93 -0.98 -12.90
CA SER A 19 7.70 -0.18 -12.90
C SER A 19 6.46 -1.05 -12.87
N GLN A 20 6.41 -2.10 -13.70
CA GLN A 20 5.32 -3.09 -13.68
C GLN A 20 5.17 -3.75 -12.30
N SER A 21 6.28 -4.08 -11.65
CA SER A 21 6.28 -4.67 -10.31
C SER A 21 5.71 -3.71 -9.26
N VAL A 22 6.10 -2.43 -9.30
CA VAL A 22 5.58 -1.40 -8.38
C VAL A 22 4.09 -1.17 -8.60
N ILE A 23 3.65 -1.08 -9.86
CA ILE A 23 2.24 -0.91 -10.23
C ILE A 23 1.42 -2.08 -9.67
N ALA A 24 1.83 -3.32 -9.94
CA ALA A 24 1.11 -4.51 -9.48
C ALA A 24 0.99 -4.57 -7.95
N VAL A 25 2.05 -4.19 -7.22
CA VAL A 25 2.00 -4.11 -5.75
C VAL A 25 1.04 -3.03 -5.29
N ALA A 26 1.08 -1.83 -5.89
CA ALA A 26 0.19 -0.74 -5.56
C ALA A 26 -1.27 -1.10 -5.80
N GLU A 27 -1.59 -1.68 -6.96
CA GLU A 27 -2.95 -2.14 -7.29
C GLU A 27 -3.46 -3.19 -6.29
N ARG A 28 -2.60 -4.16 -5.94
CA ARG A 28 -2.98 -5.25 -5.04
C ARG A 28 -3.20 -4.78 -3.60
N LEU A 29 -2.42 -3.81 -3.13
CA LEU A 29 -2.43 -3.39 -1.73
C LEU A 29 -3.34 -2.19 -1.45
N SER A 30 -3.64 -1.35 -2.46
CA SER A 30 -4.47 -0.15 -2.28
C SER A 30 -5.82 -0.42 -1.57
N PRO A 31 -6.57 -1.51 -1.84
CA PRO A 31 -7.82 -1.79 -1.14
C PRO A 31 -7.66 -2.08 0.37
N SER A 32 -6.45 -2.40 0.83
CA SER A 32 -6.16 -2.71 2.25
C SER A 32 -5.66 -1.49 3.03
N VAL A 33 -5.46 -0.34 2.37
CA VAL A 33 -4.95 0.88 2.98
C VAL A 33 -6.11 1.86 3.19
N ALA A 34 -6.25 2.35 4.41
CA ALA A 34 -7.22 3.37 4.78
C ALA A 34 -6.54 4.70 5.09
N ASN A 35 -7.17 5.80 4.70
CA ASN A 35 -6.87 7.13 5.23
C ASN A 35 -7.45 7.25 6.64
N VAL A 36 -6.63 7.58 7.63
CA VAL A 36 -7.05 7.86 9.00
C VAL A 36 -7.17 9.37 9.18
N ARG A 37 -8.36 9.84 9.54
CA ARG A 37 -8.61 11.22 9.94
C ARG A 37 -9.02 11.32 11.40
N LEU A 38 -8.28 12.11 12.15
CA LEU A 38 -8.54 12.42 13.55
C LEU A 38 -8.85 13.91 13.70
N ARG A 39 -9.32 14.31 14.88
CA ARG A 39 -9.64 15.73 15.16
C ARG A 39 -8.42 16.66 15.03
N ARG A 40 -7.21 16.14 15.26
CA ARG A 40 -5.94 16.89 15.19
C ARG A 40 -4.81 16.01 14.65
N GLY A 41 -4.95 15.59 13.40
CA GLY A 41 -3.95 14.79 12.70
C GLY A 41 -4.58 13.78 11.77
N GLY A 42 -3.72 13.03 11.09
CA GLY A 42 -4.13 11.97 10.20
C GLY A 42 -2.93 11.22 9.68
N GLY A 43 -3.20 10.16 8.92
CA GLY A 43 -2.18 9.28 8.39
C GLY A 43 -2.83 8.13 7.63
N SER A 44 -2.15 7.00 7.61
CA SER A 44 -2.67 5.79 6.96
C SER A 44 -2.67 4.63 7.94
N ALA A 45 -3.58 3.70 7.70
CA ALA A 45 -3.62 2.42 8.39
C ALA A 45 -3.75 1.28 7.38
N VAL A 46 -3.26 0.10 7.75
CA VAL A 46 -3.37 -1.11 6.93
C VAL A 46 -4.26 -2.10 7.65
N VAL A 47 -5.25 -2.66 6.96
CA VAL A 47 -6.10 -3.74 7.46
C VAL A 47 -5.25 -5.00 7.60
N ILE A 48 -5.22 -5.57 8.80
CA ILE A 48 -4.43 -6.79 9.10
C ILE A 48 -5.31 -8.01 9.41
N THR A 49 -6.62 -7.82 9.52
CA THR A 49 -7.59 -8.89 9.82
C THR A 49 -8.94 -8.65 9.10
N PRO A 50 -9.70 -9.71 8.75
CA PRO A 50 -11.00 -9.56 8.08
C PRO A 50 -12.08 -8.88 8.92
N ASP A 51 -11.98 -8.94 10.25
CA ASP A 51 -12.91 -8.33 11.21
C ASP A 51 -12.58 -6.86 11.53
N GLY A 52 -11.60 -6.28 10.82
CA GLY A 52 -11.41 -4.84 10.77
C GLY A 52 -10.33 -4.27 11.69
N PHE A 53 -9.48 -5.09 12.31
CA PHE A 53 -8.28 -4.56 12.97
C PHE A 53 -7.31 -3.99 11.94
N MET A 54 -6.81 -2.79 12.24
CA MET A 54 -5.86 -2.07 11.42
C MET A 54 -4.61 -1.67 12.21
N LEU A 55 -3.47 -1.61 11.52
CA LEU A 55 -2.19 -1.15 12.07
C LEU A 55 -1.85 0.25 11.53
N THR A 56 -1.43 1.15 12.43
CA THR A 56 -0.90 2.47 12.07
C THR A 56 0.24 2.84 13.02
N SER A 57 0.97 3.90 12.68
CA SER A 57 2.00 4.44 13.57
C SER A 57 1.38 5.06 14.82
N ALA A 58 1.99 4.85 15.98
CA ALA A 58 1.48 5.38 17.25
C ALA A 58 1.30 6.91 17.25
N HIS A 59 2.16 7.65 16.54
CA HIS A 59 2.06 9.11 16.44
C HIS A 59 0.84 9.57 15.64
N VAL A 60 0.26 8.72 14.76
CA VAL A 60 -0.96 9.04 14.02
C VAL A 60 -2.12 9.15 15.01
N VAL A 61 -2.29 8.17 15.90
CA VAL A 61 -3.39 8.14 16.89
C VAL A 61 -3.12 9.06 18.08
N ALA A 62 -1.85 9.13 18.51
CA ALA A 62 -1.42 9.87 19.70
C ALA A 62 -2.32 9.59 20.92
N ARG A 63 -3.03 10.62 21.44
CA ARG A 63 -3.97 10.48 22.58
C ARG A 63 -5.45 10.46 22.14
N THR A 64 -5.72 10.38 20.85
CA THR A 64 -7.07 10.47 20.31
C THR A 64 -7.79 9.13 20.47
N ARG A 65 -9.03 9.16 20.96
CA ARG A 65 -9.87 7.96 21.17
C ARG A 65 -10.91 7.71 20.07
N GLY A 66 -11.00 8.60 19.08
CA GLY A 66 -11.99 8.54 18.02
C GLY A 66 -11.51 9.22 16.75
N GLY A 67 -11.94 8.67 15.62
CA GLY A 67 -11.51 9.08 14.29
C GLY A 67 -12.42 8.48 13.23
N ARG A 68 -12.08 8.74 11.98
CA ARG A 68 -12.70 8.12 10.81
C ARG A 68 -11.62 7.50 9.96
N THR A 69 -11.95 6.38 9.36
CA THR A 69 -11.15 5.75 8.32
C THR A 69 -11.91 5.76 7.01
N SER A 70 -11.23 6.00 5.89
CA SER A 70 -11.85 5.97 4.56
C SER A 70 -10.97 5.21 3.57
N PHE A 71 -11.57 4.32 2.78
CA PHE A 71 -10.90 3.52 1.76
C PHE A 71 -11.03 4.14 0.37
N VAL A 72 -10.20 3.68 -0.58
CA VAL A 72 -10.22 4.14 -1.97
C VAL A 72 -11.52 3.82 -2.72
N ASP A 73 -12.30 2.85 -2.22
CA ASP A 73 -13.61 2.47 -2.75
C ASP A 73 -14.77 3.29 -2.13
N GLY A 74 -14.46 4.26 -1.26
CA GLY A 74 -15.45 5.13 -0.63
C GLY A 74 -16.07 4.57 0.66
N ARG A 75 -15.74 3.35 1.10
CA ARG A 75 -16.18 2.85 2.41
C ARG A 75 -15.56 3.67 3.54
N GLU A 76 -16.35 3.93 4.58
CA GLU A 76 -15.91 4.63 5.79
C GLU A 76 -16.26 3.82 7.05
N LEU A 77 -15.33 3.78 8.01
CA LEU A 77 -15.49 3.17 9.33
C LEU A 77 -15.07 4.15 10.44
#